data_AF-A0A4U7F737-F1
#
_entry.id   AF-A0A4U7F737-F1
#
_cell.length_a   1.000
_cell.length_b   1.000
_cell.length_c   1.000
_cell.angle_alpha   90.00
_cell.angle_beta   90.00
_cell.angle_gamma   90.00
#
_symmetry.space_group_name_H-M   'P 1'
#
loop_
_entity.id
_entity.type
_entity.pdbx_description
1 polymer ?
#
loop_
_entity_poly.entity_id
_entity_poly.type
_entity_poly.pdbx_seq_one_letter_code
_entity_poly.pdbx_strand_id
1 'polypeptide(L)'
;MFLQDEATIYDDEVLETRLRNLFATQQFNTLSALIEDNYSVFFSTNSSSQALRSRETATELLTAKSFLENHSELNPSLAAKIIGDPNCTLDRTVFAREYLKALHRDHMSLLYHEVEAIEGQHADRKVPESSLLLASLFGDSSIATELRIWDPIRESVKSYLRTLSEQPDDKYIGRSEDFPLTSPERPSHDPILVGIELFDLFASQALRQDIDSHIFLHFLAEIVEEICSNFELDSTADPTAEFPNAYAYLLKHAIAVYRSLVTLPTQQSRDFRMSILKVDTEVESDILKNAAWGFVRSQKAILLTNSVPDQFKSDVVNDLIQAYIELAQTNDRMGQAYYATLHKHILYGTGSSQTPSDEHLEFLRELDTQISQLNQANFSLGSRGNYYRRLSADIQSVLNNYP
;
A
#
# COMPACT_ATOMS: atom_id res chain seq x y z
N MET A 1 13.33 -41.21 21.50
CA MET A 1 12.06 -41.90 21.83
C MET A 1 11.00 -40.81 21.97
N PHE A 2 10.20 -40.43 20.98
CA PHE A 2 9.87 -40.98 19.66
C PHE A 2 10.04 -39.88 18.59
N LEU A 3 10.91 -40.14 17.61
CA LEU A 3 10.91 -39.50 16.30
C LEU A 3 11.12 -40.67 15.34
N GLN A 4 10.03 -41.17 14.76
CA GLN A 4 9.97 -42.12 13.65
C GLN A 4 8.73 -41.69 12.86
N ASP A 5 8.98 -41.03 11.73
CA ASP A 5 8.84 -41.58 10.38
C ASP A 5 7.43 -41.36 9.87
N GLU A 6 7.37 -40.50 8.83
CA GLU A 6 6.30 -40.30 7.86
C GLU A 6 4.98 -41.01 8.19
N ALA A 7 3.97 -40.23 8.60
CA ALA A 7 2.58 -40.66 8.60
C ALA A 7 2.19 -41.04 7.17
N THR A 8 2.46 -42.29 6.82
CA THR A 8 2.20 -42.87 5.52
C THR A 8 0.70 -43.05 5.43
N ILE A 9 0.09 -42.40 4.43
CA ILE A 9 -1.34 -42.49 4.15
C ILE A 9 -1.69 -43.95 3.88
N TYR A 10 -2.43 -44.55 4.80
CA TYR A 10 -2.85 -45.95 4.64
C TYR A 10 -4.09 -46.10 3.75
N ASP A 11 -4.88 -45.03 3.52
CA ASP A 11 -6.07 -45.07 2.66
C ASP A 11 -6.49 -43.66 2.16
N ASP A 12 -6.35 -43.42 0.86
CA ASP A 12 -6.73 -42.16 0.19
C ASP A 12 -8.24 -41.89 0.29
N GLU A 13 -9.08 -42.93 0.23
CA GLU A 13 -10.54 -42.81 0.28
C GLU A 13 -11.03 -42.43 1.67
N VAL A 14 -10.39 -42.97 2.71
CA VAL A 14 -10.67 -42.59 4.11
C VAL A 14 -10.28 -41.13 4.36
N LEU A 15 -9.13 -40.69 3.84
CA LEU A 15 -8.66 -39.32 3.98
C LEU A 15 -9.57 -38.35 3.23
N GLU A 16 -9.97 -38.68 2.00
CA GLU A 16 -10.95 -37.91 1.23
C GLU A 16 -12.27 -37.74 2.01
N THR A 17 -12.83 -38.86 2.50
CA THR A 17 -14.07 -38.87 3.28
C THR A 17 -13.95 -38.02 4.54
N ARG A 18 -12.79 -38.09 5.22
CA ARG A 18 -12.49 -37.27 6.41
C ARG A 18 -12.51 -35.78 6.08
N LEU A 19 -11.82 -35.37 5.01
CA LEU A 19 -11.76 -33.97 4.57
C LEU A 19 -13.17 -33.43 4.27
N ARG A 20 -13.96 -34.17 3.48
CA ARG A 20 -15.33 -33.77 3.12
C ARG A 20 -16.23 -33.68 4.36
N ASN A 21 -16.11 -34.61 5.30
CA ASN A 21 -16.92 -34.59 6.53
C ASN A 21 -16.55 -33.40 7.43
N LEU A 22 -15.26 -33.14 7.64
CA LEU A 22 -14.81 -31.97 8.41
C LEU A 22 -15.30 -30.66 7.80
N PHE A 23 -15.25 -30.55 6.46
CA PHE A 23 -15.77 -29.39 5.76
C PHE A 23 -17.30 -29.26 5.87
N ALA A 24 -18.05 -30.34 5.64
CA ALA A 24 -19.50 -30.36 5.72
C ALA A 24 -20.03 -30.05 7.13
N THR A 25 -19.26 -30.44 8.17
CA THR A 25 -19.57 -30.14 9.58
C THR A 25 -18.94 -28.83 10.07
N GLN A 26 -18.35 -28.04 9.18
CA GLN A 26 -17.73 -26.73 9.48
C GLN A 26 -16.64 -26.80 10.56
N GLN A 27 -15.91 -27.92 10.65
CA GLN A 27 -14.78 -28.08 11.57
C GLN A 27 -13.49 -27.56 10.92
N PHE A 28 -13.44 -26.27 10.57
CA PHE A 28 -12.39 -25.71 9.72
C PHE A 28 -11.02 -25.67 10.40
N ASN A 29 -10.96 -25.45 11.72
CA ASN A 29 -9.74 -25.58 12.51
C ASN A 29 -9.11 -26.98 12.39
N THR A 30 -9.91 -28.03 12.58
CA THR A 30 -9.45 -29.42 12.48
C THR A 30 -9.08 -29.78 11.04
N LEU A 31 -9.86 -29.27 10.08
CA LEU A 31 -9.58 -29.46 8.65
C LEU A 31 -8.24 -28.83 8.25
N SER A 32 -7.99 -27.58 8.67
CA SER A 32 -6.74 -26.88 8.35
C SER A 32 -5.54 -27.56 8.99
N ALA A 33 -5.63 -27.99 10.26
CA ALA A 33 -4.58 -28.77 10.91
C ALA A 33 -4.30 -30.10 10.20
N LEU A 34 -5.34 -30.85 9.81
CA LEU A 34 -5.18 -32.10 9.07
C LEU A 34 -4.49 -31.89 7.71
N ILE A 35 -4.84 -30.82 7.01
CA ILE A 35 -4.21 -30.45 5.74
C ILE A 35 -2.75 -30.06 5.95
N GLU A 36 -2.45 -29.31 7.00
CA GLU A 36 -1.07 -28.92 7.34
C GLU A 36 -0.19 -30.13 7.67
N ASP A 37 -0.69 -31.06 8.50
CA ASP A 37 0.03 -32.27 8.89
C ASP A 37 0.36 -33.17 7.70
N ASN A 38 -0.43 -33.09 6.62
CA ASN A 38 -0.28 -33.87 5.40
C ASN A 38 0.14 -33.01 4.19
N TYR A 39 0.68 -31.81 4.43
CA TYR A 39 0.96 -30.80 3.40
C TYR A 39 1.83 -31.35 2.25
N SER A 40 2.90 -32.08 2.57
CA SER A 40 3.83 -32.63 1.55
C SER A 40 3.13 -33.63 0.63
N VAL A 41 2.16 -34.38 1.13
CA VAL A 41 1.41 -35.33 0.31
C VAL A 41 0.43 -34.60 -0.61
N PHE A 42 -0.25 -33.59 -0.08
CA PHE A 42 -1.22 -32.84 -0.86
C PHE A 42 -0.57 -31.95 -1.90
N PHE A 43 0.49 -31.22 -1.54
CA PHE A 43 0.92 -30.07 -2.33
C PHE A 43 2.40 -30.06 -2.75
N SER A 44 3.21 -31.08 -2.43
CA SER A 44 4.60 -31.16 -2.91
C SER A 44 4.71 -31.83 -4.28
N THR A 45 5.54 -31.27 -5.16
CA THR A 45 5.95 -31.88 -6.44
C THR A 45 6.66 -33.23 -6.29
N ASN A 46 7.22 -33.52 -5.11
CA ASN A 46 7.87 -34.80 -4.81
C ASN A 46 6.89 -35.92 -4.43
N SER A 47 5.60 -35.59 -4.28
CA SER A 47 4.58 -36.61 -4.04
C SER A 47 4.47 -37.52 -5.26
N SER A 48 4.38 -38.84 -5.01
CA SER A 48 4.31 -39.88 -6.04
C SER A 48 3.34 -39.51 -7.17
N SER A 49 3.66 -39.87 -8.42
CA SER A 49 2.89 -39.60 -9.66
C SER A 49 1.46 -40.15 -9.69
N GLN A 50 0.96 -40.67 -8.57
CA GLN A 50 -0.39 -41.20 -8.43
C GLN A 50 -1.34 -40.04 -8.08
N ALA A 51 -2.40 -39.88 -8.89
CA ALA A 51 -3.48 -38.97 -8.58
C ALA A 51 -4.22 -39.46 -7.32
N LEU A 52 -4.23 -38.64 -6.27
CA LEU A 52 -4.91 -38.88 -5.01
C LEU A 52 -6.21 -38.08 -4.98
N ARG A 53 -7.35 -38.72 -4.68
CA ARG A 53 -8.65 -38.03 -4.59
C ARG A 53 -8.70 -37.07 -3.41
N SER A 54 -8.01 -37.43 -2.32
CA SER A 54 -7.87 -36.56 -1.16
C SER A 54 -7.13 -35.26 -1.49
N ARG A 55 -6.19 -35.27 -2.44
CA ARG A 55 -5.49 -34.07 -2.93
C ARG A 55 -6.42 -33.14 -3.71
N GLU A 56 -7.18 -33.69 -4.65
CA GLU A 56 -8.17 -32.91 -5.41
C GLU A 56 -9.19 -32.29 -4.46
N THR A 57 -9.68 -33.08 -3.51
CA THR A 57 -10.58 -32.60 -2.45
C THR A 57 -9.94 -31.50 -1.62
N ALA A 58 -8.72 -31.68 -1.11
CA ALA A 58 -8.04 -30.64 -0.33
C ALA A 58 -7.89 -29.33 -1.12
N THR A 59 -7.57 -29.42 -2.41
CA THR A 59 -7.49 -28.27 -3.34
C THR A 59 -8.84 -27.56 -3.48
N GLU A 60 -9.92 -28.32 -3.70
CA GLU A 60 -11.29 -27.78 -3.78
C GLU A 60 -11.69 -27.08 -2.48
N LEU A 61 -11.38 -27.68 -1.33
CA LEU A 61 -11.77 -27.17 -0.03
C LEU A 61 -11.00 -25.89 0.35
N LEU A 62 -9.68 -25.84 0.10
CA LEU A 62 -8.85 -24.66 0.38
C LEU A 62 -9.19 -23.46 -0.49
N THR A 63 -9.78 -23.68 -1.65
CA THR A 63 -10.23 -22.61 -2.56
C THR A 63 -11.72 -22.32 -2.47
N ALA A 64 -12.46 -23.10 -1.67
CA ALA A 64 -13.86 -22.87 -1.42
C ALA A 64 -14.06 -21.57 -0.64
N LYS A 65 -14.90 -20.69 -1.17
CA LYS A 65 -15.24 -19.41 -0.53
C LYS A 65 -15.69 -19.58 0.93
N SER A 66 -16.50 -20.59 1.23
CA SER A 66 -16.95 -20.86 2.60
C SER A 66 -15.83 -21.28 3.55
N PHE A 67 -14.75 -21.89 3.06
CA PHE A 67 -13.57 -22.16 3.89
C PHE A 67 -12.82 -20.86 4.20
N LEU A 68 -12.54 -20.09 3.14
CA LEU A 68 -11.73 -18.88 3.24
C LEU A 68 -12.44 -17.75 4.01
N GLU A 69 -13.78 -17.67 3.96
CA GLU A 69 -14.54 -16.74 4.79
C GLU A 69 -14.41 -17.05 6.29
N ASN A 70 -14.14 -18.31 6.66
CA ASN A 70 -13.84 -18.73 8.04
C ASN A 70 -12.33 -18.71 8.33
N HIS A 71 -11.63 -17.71 7.80
CA HIS A 71 -10.19 -17.49 7.94
C HIS A 71 -9.67 -17.44 9.39
N SER A 72 -10.51 -17.06 10.37
CA SER A 72 -10.16 -17.10 11.80
C SER A 72 -9.98 -18.52 12.33
N GLU A 73 -10.56 -19.51 11.66
CA GLU A 73 -10.37 -20.94 11.92
C GLU A 73 -9.29 -21.56 11.01
N LEU A 74 -8.72 -20.79 10.08
CA LEU A 74 -7.64 -21.27 9.24
C LEU A 74 -6.34 -21.15 10.01
N ASN A 75 -5.63 -22.27 10.19
CA ASN A 75 -4.32 -22.26 10.82
C ASN A 75 -3.34 -21.37 10.03
N PRO A 76 -2.84 -20.26 10.63
CA PRO A 76 -1.94 -19.32 9.94
C PRO A 76 -0.65 -19.99 9.41
N SER A 77 -0.19 -21.06 10.05
CA SER A 77 0.98 -21.84 9.62
C SER A 77 0.74 -22.54 8.28
N LEU A 78 -0.48 -23.03 8.03
CA LEU A 78 -0.84 -23.60 6.74
C LEU A 78 -0.84 -22.54 5.64
N ALA A 79 -1.45 -21.37 5.89
CA ALA A 79 -1.44 -20.27 4.93
C ALA A 79 -0.01 -19.83 4.59
N ALA A 80 0.84 -19.65 5.62
CA ALA A 80 2.24 -19.28 5.44
C ALA A 80 3.02 -20.34 4.63
N LYS A 81 2.77 -21.63 4.86
CA LYS A 81 3.36 -22.72 4.07
C LYS A 81 2.93 -22.66 2.60
N ILE A 82 1.64 -22.51 2.31
CA ILE A 82 1.11 -22.42 0.94
C ILE A 82 1.72 -21.20 0.23
N ILE A 83 1.70 -20.04 0.89
CA ILE A 83 2.21 -18.78 0.34
C ILE A 83 3.72 -18.87 0.08
N GLY A 84 4.47 -19.42 1.03
CA GLY A 84 5.94 -19.46 1.00
C GLY A 84 6.56 -20.58 0.16
N ASP A 85 5.80 -21.58 -0.27
CA ASP A 85 6.34 -22.75 -0.98
C ASP A 85 6.25 -22.58 -2.51
N PRO A 86 7.36 -22.28 -3.22
CA PRO A 86 7.36 -22.13 -4.68
C PRO A 86 7.04 -23.42 -5.43
N ASN A 87 7.10 -24.58 -4.77
CA ASN A 87 6.76 -25.87 -5.36
C ASN A 87 5.34 -26.34 -5.01
N CYS A 88 4.53 -25.49 -4.36
CA CYS A 88 3.15 -25.82 -4.04
C CYS A 88 2.37 -26.11 -5.34
N THR A 89 1.72 -27.25 -5.43
CA THR A 89 0.87 -27.59 -6.59
C THR A 89 -0.48 -26.87 -6.59
N LEU A 90 -0.86 -26.26 -5.47
CA LEU A 90 -2.04 -25.38 -5.39
C LEU A 90 -1.75 -24.08 -6.15
N ASP A 91 -2.77 -23.48 -6.77
CA ASP A 91 -2.63 -22.13 -7.32
C ASP A 91 -2.49 -21.11 -6.18
N ARG A 92 -1.23 -20.82 -5.83
CA ARG A 92 -0.84 -19.89 -4.76
C ARG A 92 -1.37 -18.49 -4.99
N THR A 93 -1.49 -18.06 -6.25
CA THR A 93 -1.99 -16.71 -6.59
C THR A 93 -3.48 -16.61 -6.30
N VAL A 94 -4.26 -17.62 -6.68
CA VAL A 94 -5.70 -17.68 -6.36
C VAL A 94 -5.90 -17.77 -4.85
N PHE A 95 -5.17 -18.66 -4.16
CA PHE A 95 -5.27 -18.81 -2.71
C PHE A 95 -4.94 -17.50 -1.98
N ALA A 96 -3.76 -16.91 -2.24
CA ALA A 96 -3.33 -15.68 -1.59
C ALA A 96 -4.31 -14.53 -1.84
N ARG A 97 -4.84 -14.41 -3.06
CA ARG A 97 -5.83 -13.37 -3.40
C ARG A 97 -7.11 -13.50 -2.57
N GLU A 98 -7.71 -14.69 -2.52
CA GLU A 98 -8.97 -14.88 -1.80
C GLU A 98 -8.77 -14.84 -0.28
N TYR A 99 -7.66 -15.38 0.22
CA TYR A 99 -7.31 -15.33 1.64
C TYR A 99 -7.07 -13.90 2.13
N LEU A 100 -6.30 -13.10 1.39
CA LEU A 100 -6.08 -11.68 1.73
C LEU A 100 -7.37 -10.86 1.69
N LYS A 101 -8.26 -11.09 0.72
CA LYS A 101 -9.57 -10.44 0.68
C LYS A 101 -10.43 -10.80 1.90
N ALA A 102 -10.41 -12.06 2.32
CA ALA A 102 -11.13 -12.50 3.51
C ALA A 102 -10.58 -11.84 4.78
N LEU A 103 -9.25 -11.85 4.95
CA LEU A 103 -8.58 -11.20 6.07
C LEU A 103 -8.85 -9.69 6.10
N HIS A 104 -8.77 -9.00 4.97
CA HIS A 104 -8.99 -7.55 4.92
C HIS A 104 -10.45 -7.16 5.24
N ARG A 105 -11.42 -8.01 4.88
CA ARG A 105 -12.84 -7.79 5.16
C ARG A 105 -13.16 -7.91 6.65
N ASP A 106 -12.47 -8.78 7.37
CA ASP A 106 -12.64 -8.91 8.82
C ASP A 106 -11.64 -8.02 9.56
N HIS A 107 -12.15 -6.93 10.13
CA HIS A 107 -11.33 -5.95 10.84
C HIS A 107 -10.73 -6.53 12.14
N MET A 108 -11.15 -7.71 12.59
CA MET A 108 -10.58 -8.42 13.74
C MET A 108 -9.64 -9.55 13.32
N SER A 109 -9.29 -9.64 12.03
CA SER A 109 -8.44 -10.70 11.54
C SER A 109 -6.99 -10.54 12.00
N LEU A 110 -6.23 -11.63 11.85
CA LEU A 110 -4.77 -11.65 12.12
C LEU A 110 -4.03 -10.56 11.33
N LEU A 111 -4.50 -10.19 10.14
CA LEU A 111 -3.87 -9.15 9.32
C LEU A 111 -3.82 -7.81 10.06
N TYR A 112 -4.94 -7.38 10.64
CA TYR A 112 -5.02 -6.11 11.37
C TYR A 112 -4.10 -6.13 12.59
N HIS A 113 -4.13 -7.22 13.36
CA HIS A 113 -3.25 -7.38 14.53
C HIS A 113 -1.76 -7.38 14.18
N GLU A 114 -1.35 -8.02 13.08
CA GLU A 114 0.06 -7.98 12.68
C GLU A 114 0.48 -6.63 12.10
N VAL A 115 -0.43 -5.89 11.45
CA VAL A 115 -0.18 -4.54 10.92
C VAL A 115 0.06 -3.53 12.06
N GLU A 116 -0.67 -3.65 13.16
CA GLU A 116 -0.44 -2.82 14.36
C GLU A 116 0.97 -2.98 14.95
N ALA A 117 1.55 -4.17 14.77
CA ALA A 117 2.88 -4.48 15.27
C ALA A 117 4.01 -4.00 14.34
N ILE A 118 3.70 -3.47 13.14
CA ILE A 118 4.71 -2.99 12.18
C ILE A 118 5.63 -1.98 12.84
N GLU A 119 6.94 -2.26 12.78
CA GLU A 119 7.95 -1.40 13.34
C GLU A 119 8.46 -0.38 12.32
N GLY A 120 9.07 0.70 12.84
CA GLY A 120 9.66 1.76 12.04
C GLY A 120 8.67 2.85 11.63
N GLN A 121 9.19 3.86 10.96
CA GLN A 121 8.41 4.93 10.34
C GLN A 121 8.47 4.77 8.82
N HIS A 122 7.63 5.55 8.13
CA HIS A 122 7.51 5.55 6.67
C HIS A 122 8.84 5.37 5.94
N ALA A 123 8.87 4.52 4.92
CA ALA A 123 10.05 4.16 4.15
C ALA A 123 11.19 3.43 4.91
N ASP A 124 11.03 3.13 6.21
CA ASP A 124 11.85 2.17 6.99
C ASP A 124 10.95 1.18 7.76
N ARG A 125 9.79 0.83 7.20
CA ARG A 125 8.88 -0.14 7.80
C ARG A 125 9.49 -1.54 7.79
N LYS A 126 9.33 -2.27 8.90
CA LYS A 126 9.86 -3.63 9.07
C LYS A 126 8.75 -4.61 9.40
N VAL A 127 8.86 -5.79 8.81
CA VAL A 127 8.03 -6.93 9.20
C VAL A 127 8.36 -7.31 10.65
N PRO A 128 7.38 -7.37 11.56
CA PRO A 128 7.62 -7.73 12.95
C PRO A 128 8.13 -9.16 13.06
N GLU A 129 9.11 -9.43 13.93
CA GLU A 129 9.67 -10.78 14.11
C GLU A 129 8.63 -11.82 14.56
N SER A 130 7.59 -11.37 15.29
CA SER A 130 6.49 -12.21 15.75
C SER A 130 5.39 -12.44 14.71
N SER A 131 5.44 -11.75 13.57
CA SER A 131 4.40 -11.83 12.54
C SER A 131 4.63 -13.05 11.65
N LEU A 132 3.62 -13.90 11.53
CA LEU A 132 3.71 -15.10 10.68
C LEU A 132 3.15 -14.79 9.29
N LEU A 133 2.01 -14.10 9.24
CA LEU A 133 1.34 -13.77 8.00
C LEU A 133 2.14 -12.72 7.22
N LEU A 134 2.51 -11.59 7.83
CA LEU A 134 3.30 -10.55 7.18
C LEU A 134 4.68 -11.06 6.77
N ALA A 135 5.33 -11.91 7.56
CA ALA A 135 6.58 -12.56 7.17
C ALA A 135 6.41 -13.44 5.92
N SER A 136 5.32 -14.22 5.84
CA SER A 136 5.06 -15.05 4.66
C SER A 136 4.77 -14.24 3.39
N LEU A 137 4.17 -13.05 3.54
CA LEU A 137 3.73 -12.22 2.42
C LEU A 137 4.80 -11.22 1.96
N PHE A 138 5.46 -10.54 2.91
CA PHE A 138 6.34 -9.39 2.68
C PHE A 138 7.79 -9.65 3.10
N GLY A 139 8.06 -10.73 3.83
CA GLY A 139 9.42 -11.11 4.24
C GLY A 139 10.33 -11.38 3.04
N ASP A 140 9.77 -11.95 1.96
CA ASP A 140 10.40 -12.04 0.65
C ASP A 140 9.54 -11.28 -0.38
N SER A 141 10.03 -10.13 -0.81
CA SER A 141 9.33 -9.25 -1.76
C SER A 141 9.22 -9.84 -3.16
N SER A 142 10.01 -10.88 -3.50
CA SER A 142 9.84 -11.64 -4.74
C SER A 142 8.57 -12.48 -4.72
N ILE A 143 8.22 -13.07 -3.57
CA ILE A 143 6.95 -13.81 -3.36
C ILE A 143 5.77 -12.84 -3.46
N ALA A 144 5.85 -11.69 -2.78
CA ALA A 144 4.84 -10.63 -2.90
C ALA A 144 4.57 -10.24 -4.37
N THR A 145 5.64 -10.18 -5.17
CA THR A 145 5.62 -9.83 -6.59
C THR A 145 5.05 -10.92 -7.46
N GLU A 146 5.47 -12.17 -7.25
CA GLU A 146 4.95 -13.35 -7.91
C GLU A 146 3.43 -13.46 -7.70
N LEU A 147 2.98 -13.35 -6.45
CA LEU A 147 1.59 -13.56 -6.04
C LEU A 147 0.73 -12.30 -6.21
N ARG A 148 1.33 -11.16 -6.56
CA ARG A 148 0.67 -9.86 -6.78
C ARG A 148 -0.20 -9.42 -5.59
N ILE A 149 0.31 -9.58 -4.37
CA ILE A 149 -0.47 -9.40 -3.12
C ILE A 149 -1.03 -7.99 -2.89
N TRP A 150 -0.49 -6.97 -3.58
CA TRP A 150 -1.02 -5.61 -3.56
C TRP A 150 -2.41 -5.49 -4.23
N ASP A 151 -2.73 -6.35 -5.20
CA ASP A 151 -3.95 -6.29 -5.99
C ASP A 151 -5.20 -6.62 -5.15
N PRO A 152 -5.26 -7.72 -4.37
CA PRO A 152 -6.38 -7.96 -3.46
C PRO A 152 -6.53 -6.90 -2.37
N ILE A 153 -5.42 -6.31 -1.88
CA ILE A 153 -5.47 -5.20 -0.91
C ILE A 153 -6.11 -3.98 -1.56
N ARG A 154 -5.61 -3.55 -2.75
CA ARG A 154 -6.20 -2.43 -3.52
C ARG A 154 -7.70 -2.63 -3.72
N GLU A 155 -8.10 -3.78 -4.25
CA GLU A 155 -9.50 -4.05 -4.53
C GLU A 155 -10.37 -4.02 -3.27
N SER A 156 -9.84 -4.51 -2.13
CA SER A 156 -10.58 -4.51 -0.87
C SER A 156 -10.78 -3.09 -0.33
N VAL A 157 -9.73 -2.26 -0.35
CA VAL A 157 -9.81 -0.85 0.07
C VAL A 157 -10.75 -0.05 -0.83
N LYS A 158 -10.62 -0.17 -2.15
CA LYS A 158 -11.50 0.55 -3.10
C LYS A 158 -12.95 0.08 -2.98
N SER A 159 -13.18 -1.22 -2.82
CA SER A 159 -14.53 -1.74 -2.57
C SER A 159 -15.12 -1.20 -1.27
N TYR A 160 -14.31 -1.04 -0.23
CA TYR A 160 -14.75 -0.47 1.04
C TYR A 160 -15.12 1.01 0.89
N LEU A 161 -14.25 1.81 0.25
CA LEU A 161 -14.51 3.23 -0.06
C LEU A 161 -15.79 3.43 -0.88
N ARG A 162 -16.01 2.62 -1.93
CA ARG A 162 -17.25 2.69 -2.72
C ARG A 162 -18.48 2.37 -1.90
N THR A 163 -18.39 1.36 -1.04
CA THR A 163 -19.50 1.00 -0.15
C THR A 163 -19.83 2.14 0.82
N LEU A 164 -18.82 2.86 1.32
CA LEU A 164 -19.04 4.04 2.17
C LEU A 164 -19.72 5.18 1.41
N SER A 165 -19.31 5.46 0.17
CA SER A 165 -19.92 6.52 -0.65
C SER A 165 -21.41 6.30 -0.96
N GLU A 166 -21.87 5.06 -0.89
CA GLU A 166 -23.27 4.68 -1.09
C GLU A 166 -24.10 4.74 0.21
N GLN A 167 -23.47 4.91 1.38
CA GLN A 167 -24.12 4.91 2.67
C GLN A 167 -24.45 6.35 3.13
N PRO A 168 -25.65 6.58 3.68
CA PRO A 168 -26.03 7.91 4.20
C PRO A 168 -25.28 8.30 5.49
N ASP A 169 -24.71 7.33 6.19
CA ASP A 169 -24.00 7.51 7.47
C ASP A 169 -22.50 7.25 7.29
N ASP A 170 -21.86 7.89 6.31
CA ASP A 170 -20.41 7.81 6.14
C ASP A 170 -19.71 8.38 7.38
N LYS A 171 -19.14 7.50 8.22
CA LYS A 171 -18.45 7.87 9.46
C LYS A 171 -17.17 8.71 9.24
N TYR A 172 -16.65 8.81 8.02
CA TYR A 172 -15.39 9.52 7.74
C TYR A 172 -15.55 11.02 7.47
N ILE A 173 -16.79 11.50 7.26
CA ILE A 173 -17.07 12.91 6.90
C ILE A 173 -17.23 13.84 8.12
N GLY A 174 -17.41 13.25 9.30
CA GLY A 174 -17.53 13.96 10.58
C GLY A 174 -16.18 14.41 11.15
N ARG A 175 -16.16 14.87 12.41
CA ARG A 175 -14.90 15.28 13.07
C ARG A 175 -13.90 14.12 13.13
N SER A 176 -12.64 14.42 12.85
CA SER A 176 -11.56 13.44 12.97
C SER A 176 -11.43 12.86 14.38
N GLU A 177 -11.79 13.62 15.43
CA GLU A 177 -11.74 13.17 16.83
C GLU A 177 -12.76 12.08 17.15
N ASP A 178 -13.88 12.05 16.41
CA ASP A 178 -14.94 11.05 16.57
C ASP A 178 -14.55 9.69 15.94
N PHE A 179 -13.48 9.68 15.14
CA PHE A 179 -12.95 8.50 14.49
C PHE A 179 -11.46 8.31 14.85
N PRO A 180 -11.15 7.66 15.99
CA PRO A 180 -9.79 7.54 16.49
C PRO A 180 -8.96 6.59 15.60
N LEU A 181 -8.32 7.16 14.59
CA LEU A 181 -7.30 6.49 13.78
C LEU A 181 -5.96 6.35 14.52
N THR A 182 -5.74 7.15 15.56
CA THR A 182 -4.45 7.31 16.24
C THR A 182 -4.49 7.10 17.75
N SER A 183 -5.57 6.53 18.30
CA SER A 183 -5.64 6.33 19.75
C SER A 183 -4.57 5.32 20.20
N PRO A 184 -3.60 5.70 21.05
CA PRO A 184 -2.61 4.77 21.59
C PRO A 184 -3.26 3.68 22.45
N GLU A 185 -4.46 3.93 22.97
CA GLU A 185 -5.23 3.01 23.79
C GLU A 185 -6.10 2.04 22.94
N ARG A 186 -6.32 2.38 21.67
CA ARG A 186 -7.09 1.58 20.70
C ARG A 186 -6.49 1.77 19.31
N PRO A 187 -5.46 0.99 18.96
CA PRO A 187 -4.96 0.99 17.59
C PRO A 187 -6.11 0.70 16.62
N SER A 188 -6.10 1.45 15.52
CA SER A 188 -7.28 1.54 14.65
C SER A 188 -7.30 0.36 13.69
N HIS A 189 -8.31 -0.49 13.82
CA HIS A 189 -8.61 -1.54 12.84
C HIS A 189 -9.31 -0.96 11.60
N ASP A 190 -8.81 0.16 11.08
CA ASP A 190 -9.39 0.86 9.94
C ASP A 190 -8.93 0.24 8.62
N PRO A 191 -9.84 -0.18 7.73
CA PRO A 191 -9.46 -0.86 6.49
C PRO A 191 -8.65 -0.01 5.52
N ILE A 192 -8.88 1.31 5.49
CA ILE A 192 -8.18 2.21 4.57
C ILE A 192 -6.78 2.46 5.10
N LEU A 193 -6.64 2.73 6.41
CA LEU A 193 -5.36 2.90 7.06
C LEU A 193 -4.50 1.64 6.94
N VAL A 194 -5.06 0.46 7.23
CA VAL A 194 -4.34 -0.82 7.07
C VAL A 194 -3.91 -1.04 5.64
N GLY A 195 -4.75 -0.69 4.66
CA GLY A 195 -4.35 -0.67 3.25
C GLY A 195 -3.12 0.18 2.99
N ILE A 196 -3.11 1.43 3.46
CA ILE A 196 -1.98 2.37 3.31
C ILE A 196 -0.72 1.84 3.99
N GLU A 197 -0.83 1.31 5.21
CA GLU A 197 0.28 0.72 5.98
C GLU A 197 0.91 -0.47 5.25
N LEU A 198 0.10 -1.34 4.63
CA LEU A 198 0.60 -2.45 3.83
C LEU A 198 1.35 -1.99 2.57
N PHE A 199 0.91 -0.91 1.92
CA PHE A 199 1.64 -0.30 0.80
C PHE A 199 2.99 0.30 1.23
N ASP A 200 3.05 0.97 2.39
CA ASP A 200 4.28 1.52 2.97
C ASP A 200 5.26 0.39 3.37
N LEU A 201 4.75 -0.66 4.02
CA LEU A 201 5.51 -1.86 4.36
C LEU A 201 6.11 -2.49 3.11
N PHE A 202 5.31 -2.68 2.06
CA PHE A 202 5.81 -3.30 0.85
C PHE A 202 6.86 -2.43 0.15
N ALA A 203 6.65 -1.12 0.07
CA ALA A 203 7.64 -0.19 -0.46
C ALA A 203 8.99 -0.30 0.28
N SER A 204 8.93 -0.32 1.61
CA SER A 204 10.10 -0.41 2.48
C SER A 204 10.83 -1.74 2.33
N GLN A 205 10.10 -2.85 2.24
CA GLN A 205 10.67 -4.19 2.05
C GLN A 205 11.28 -4.36 0.64
N ALA A 206 10.58 -3.90 -0.40
CA ALA A 206 11.07 -3.98 -1.77
C ALA A 206 12.36 -3.18 -1.98
N LEU A 207 12.46 -1.97 -1.39
CA LEU A 207 13.69 -1.17 -1.41
C LEU A 207 14.86 -1.86 -0.71
N ARG A 208 14.60 -2.48 0.45
CA ARG A 208 15.62 -3.20 1.24
C ARG A 208 16.14 -4.44 0.54
N GLN A 209 15.27 -5.10 -0.23
CA GLN A 209 15.56 -6.36 -0.92
C GLN A 209 15.99 -6.16 -2.38
N ASP A 210 16.19 -4.92 -2.84
CA ASP A 210 16.56 -4.55 -4.21
C ASP A 210 15.59 -5.12 -5.28
N ILE A 211 14.28 -5.07 -5.00
CA ILE A 211 13.24 -5.57 -5.91
C ILE A 211 12.75 -4.45 -6.85
N ASP A 212 12.89 -4.72 -8.15
CA ASP A 212 12.44 -3.85 -9.26
C ASP A 212 10.92 -3.99 -9.52
N SER A 213 10.09 -3.71 -8.51
CA SER A 213 8.62 -3.69 -8.61
C SER A 213 8.09 -2.39 -8.02
N HIS A 214 7.27 -1.66 -8.77
CA HIS A 214 6.81 -0.31 -8.39
C HIS A 214 5.31 -0.11 -8.59
N ILE A 215 4.62 -1.07 -9.22
CA ILE A 215 3.20 -0.96 -9.62
C ILE A 215 2.31 -0.67 -8.40
N PHE A 216 2.70 -1.12 -7.21
CA PHE A 216 1.93 -0.88 -5.99
C PHE A 216 1.83 0.59 -5.58
N LEU A 217 2.81 1.44 -5.90
CA LEU A 217 2.72 2.88 -5.65
C LEU A 217 1.66 3.54 -6.56
N HIS A 218 1.38 2.97 -7.73
CA HIS A 218 0.26 3.42 -8.56
C HIS A 218 -1.08 3.23 -7.84
N PHE A 219 -1.19 2.15 -7.05
CA PHE A 219 -2.42 1.82 -6.34
C PHE A 219 -2.63 2.63 -5.08
N LEU A 220 -1.56 3.01 -4.38
CA LEU A 220 -1.68 3.98 -3.31
C LEU A 220 -2.20 5.34 -3.83
N ALA A 221 -1.77 5.77 -5.03
CA ALA A 221 -2.31 6.98 -5.65
C ALA A 221 -3.78 6.84 -6.04
N GLU A 222 -4.20 5.67 -6.54
CA GLU A 222 -5.62 5.39 -6.80
C GLU A 222 -6.48 5.40 -5.52
N ILE A 223 -5.94 4.92 -4.39
CA ILE A 223 -6.62 4.99 -3.08
C ILE A 223 -6.80 6.46 -2.68
N VAL A 224 -5.78 7.30 -2.85
CA VAL A 224 -5.89 8.74 -2.61
C VAL A 224 -6.99 9.37 -3.48
N GLU A 225 -7.04 9.03 -4.78
CA GLU A 225 -8.08 9.51 -5.69
C GLU A 225 -9.49 9.09 -5.25
N GLU A 226 -9.66 7.85 -4.81
CA GLU A 226 -10.95 7.33 -4.34
C GLU A 226 -11.35 7.93 -2.97
N ILE A 227 -10.38 8.25 -2.09
CA ILE A 227 -10.65 9.04 -0.88
C ILE A 227 -11.10 10.46 -1.26
N CYS A 228 -10.42 11.10 -2.21
CA CYS A 228 -10.79 12.43 -2.70
C CYS A 228 -12.20 12.47 -3.29
N SER A 229 -12.61 11.43 -4.04
CA SER A 229 -13.98 11.37 -4.59
C SER A 229 -15.06 11.24 -3.52
N ASN A 230 -14.72 10.69 -2.36
CA ASN A 230 -15.62 10.55 -1.21
C ASN A 230 -15.50 11.72 -0.21
N PHE A 231 -14.58 12.64 -0.44
CA PHE A 231 -14.26 13.65 0.56
C PHE A 231 -15.43 14.62 0.71
N GLU A 232 -16.07 14.60 1.87
CA GLU A 232 -17.11 15.55 2.26
C GLU A 232 -16.91 15.98 3.71
N LEU A 233 -17.47 17.13 4.07
CA LEU A 233 -17.49 17.63 5.44
C LEU A 233 -18.94 17.78 5.88
N ASP A 234 -19.29 17.16 6.99
CA ASP A 234 -20.57 17.41 7.64
C ASP A 234 -20.55 18.70 8.49
N SER A 235 -21.68 19.00 9.13
CA SER A 235 -21.82 20.19 9.98
C SER A 235 -20.98 20.16 11.27
N THR A 236 -20.39 19.02 11.62
CA THR A 236 -19.57 18.86 12.82
C THR A 236 -18.09 19.13 12.55
N ALA A 237 -17.61 18.86 11.33
CA ALA A 237 -16.23 19.05 10.93
C ALA A 237 -15.79 20.53 10.90
N ASP A 238 -14.53 20.79 11.28
CA ASP A 238 -13.91 22.11 11.18
C ASP A 238 -12.98 22.15 9.94
N PRO A 239 -13.33 22.89 8.88
CA PRO A 239 -12.52 22.95 7.65
C PRO A 239 -11.14 23.61 7.85
N THR A 240 -10.89 24.23 9.01
CA THR A 240 -9.60 24.88 9.34
C THR A 240 -8.70 24.03 10.24
N ALA A 241 -9.20 22.89 10.73
CA ALA A 241 -8.40 21.96 11.51
C ALA A 241 -7.30 21.29 10.65
N GLU A 242 -6.23 20.82 11.29
CA GLU A 242 -5.17 20.03 10.63
C GLU A 242 -5.74 18.79 9.92
N PHE A 243 -6.70 18.13 10.57
CA PHE A 243 -7.49 17.04 10.01
C PHE A 243 -8.99 17.37 10.16
N PRO A 244 -9.60 18.02 9.15
CA PRO A 244 -11.02 18.37 9.19
C PRO A 244 -11.95 17.17 9.44
N ASN A 245 -11.59 16.02 8.90
CA ASN A 245 -12.31 14.75 9.01
C ASN A 245 -11.33 13.56 8.94
N ALA A 246 -11.84 12.33 9.01
CA ALA A 246 -10.98 11.13 8.96
C ALA A 246 -10.33 10.92 7.58
N TYR A 247 -11.01 11.30 6.49
CA TYR A 247 -10.42 11.26 5.15
C TYR A 247 -9.17 12.15 5.05
N ALA A 248 -9.18 13.34 5.66
CA ALA A 248 -8.03 14.25 5.69
C ALA A 248 -6.83 13.61 6.39
N TYR A 249 -7.05 12.92 7.50
CA TYR A 249 -6.01 12.15 8.18
C TYR A 249 -5.42 11.07 7.24
N LEU A 250 -6.27 10.26 6.60
CA LEU A 250 -5.84 9.19 5.69
C LEU A 250 -5.06 9.74 4.48
N LEU A 251 -5.50 10.86 3.92
CA LEU A 251 -4.80 11.57 2.85
C LEU A 251 -3.41 12.03 3.30
N LYS A 252 -3.31 12.68 4.47
CA LYS A 252 -2.02 13.10 5.06
C LYS A 252 -1.10 11.91 5.31
N HIS A 253 -1.63 10.79 5.78
CA HIS A 253 -0.86 9.57 6.00
C HIS A 253 -0.29 9.00 4.69
N ALA A 254 -1.10 8.89 3.64
CA ALA A 254 -0.64 8.46 2.32
C ALA A 254 0.41 9.43 1.74
N ILE A 255 0.22 10.74 1.92
CA ILE A 255 1.18 11.77 1.53
C ILE A 255 2.51 11.63 2.30
N ALA A 256 2.47 11.30 3.59
CA ALA A 256 3.66 11.07 4.40
C ALA A 256 4.48 9.86 3.92
N VAL A 257 3.81 8.77 3.47
CA VAL A 257 4.47 7.63 2.82
C VAL A 257 5.24 8.09 1.59
N TYR A 258 4.58 8.79 0.66
CA TYR A 258 5.23 9.30 -0.54
C TYR A 258 6.38 10.26 -0.26
N ARG A 259 6.15 11.23 0.64
CA ARG A 259 7.15 12.22 1.03
C ARG A 259 8.41 11.52 1.56
N SER A 260 8.23 10.50 2.40
CA SER A 260 9.34 9.74 2.99
C SER A 260 10.13 8.99 1.91
N LEU A 261 9.45 8.30 1.00
CA LEU A 261 10.09 7.62 -0.14
C LEU A 261 10.83 8.61 -1.06
N VAL A 262 10.19 9.72 -1.41
CA VAL A 262 10.77 10.75 -2.29
C VAL A 262 12.00 11.42 -1.67
N THR A 263 12.06 11.54 -0.35
CA THR A 263 13.17 12.17 0.36
C THR A 263 14.27 11.20 0.80
N LEU A 264 14.08 9.88 0.64
CA LEU A 264 15.13 8.88 0.87
C LEU A 264 16.46 9.20 0.17
N PRO A 265 16.52 9.68 -1.09
CA PRO A 265 17.76 10.08 -1.74
C PRO A 265 18.53 11.19 -1.00
N THR A 266 17.96 11.86 0.00
CA THR A 266 18.66 12.88 0.79
C THR A 266 19.52 12.28 1.92
N GLN A 267 19.29 11.02 2.28
CA GLN A 267 19.99 10.35 3.38
C GLN A 267 21.44 10.05 3.03
N GLN A 268 22.36 10.26 3.98
CA GLN A 268 23.80 10.07 3.79
C GLN A 268 24.25 8.60 3.86
N SER A 269 23.63 7.81 4.75
CA SER A 269 23.78 6.36 4.82
C SER A 269 22.56 5.74 4.16
N ARG A 270 22.77 4.93 3.12
CA ARG A 270 21.68 4.30 2.37
C ARG A 270 21.92 2.79 2.36
N ASP A 271 20.97 2.05 2.88
CA ASP A 271 20.94 0.58 2.83
C ASP A 271 20.08 0.07 1.66
N PHE A 272 19.79 0.96 0.69
CA PHE A 272 18.99 0.67 -0.50
C PHE A 272 19.72 1.15 -1.76
N ARG A 273 19.36 0.56 -2.89
CA ARG A 273 19.89 0.93 -4.20
C ARG A 273 19.08 2.05 -4.83
N MET A 274 19.78 2.98 -5.48
CA MET A 274 19.19 3.94 -6.41
C MET A 274 19.55 3.53 -7.83
N SER A 275 18.56 3.33 -8.69
CA SER A 275 18.74 2.76 -10.01
C SER A 275 18.13 3.60 -11.12
N ILE A 276 17.79 4.87 -10.84
CA ILE A 276 17.19 5.78 -11.82
C ILE A 276 17.94 5.76 -13.15
N LEU A 277 17.23 5.40 -14.23
CA LEU A 277 17.82 5.25 -15.55
C LEU A 277 17.66 6.51 -16.37
N LYS A 278 16.48 7.13 -16.32
CA LYS A 278 16.17 8.35 -17.04
C LYS A 278 15.62 9.43 -16.13
N VAL A 279 16.13 10.65 -16.31
CA VAL A 279 15.61 11.86 -15.67
C VAL A 279 14.50 12.41 -16.54
N ASP A 280 13.30 11.85 -16.41
CA ASP A 280 12.09 12.23 -17.13
C ASP A 280 10.85 11.78 -16.33
N THR A 281 9.69 11.87 -16.96
CA THR A 281 8.38 11.52 -16.40
C THR A 281 7.90 10.13 -16.86
N GLU A 282 8.75 9.35 -17.53
CA GLU A 282 8.41 7.99 -17.98
C GLU A 282 8.48 7.00 -16.81
N VAL A 283 7.55 6.05 -16.80
CA VAL A 283 7.54 4.95 -15.82
C VAL A 283 8.72 4.03 -16.08
N GLU A 284 9.43 3.64 -15.02
CA GLU A 284 10.53 2.66 -15.04
C GLU A 284 10.48 1.79 -13.77
N SER A 285 11.40 0.82 -13.60
CA SER A 285 11.33 -0.10 -12.45
C SER A 285 11.67 0.53 -11.09
N ASP A 286 12.29 1.71 -11.07
CA ASP A 286 12.81 2.37 -9.87
C ASP A 286 11.68 2.85 -8.93
N ILE A 287 11.63 2.30 -7.72
CA ILE A 287 10.60 2.60 -6.72
C ILE A 287 10.57 4.10 -6.36
N LEU A 288 11.73 4.75 -6.21
CA LEU A 288 11.81 6.14 -5.75
C LEU A 288 11.35 7.12 -6.82
N LYS A 289 11.63 6.85 -8.10
CA LYS A 289 11.08 7.60 -9.23
C LYS A 289 9.55 7.45 -9.30
N ASN A 290 9.04 6.23 -9.14
CA ASN A 290 7.60 6.01 -9.09
C ASN A 290 6.94 6.63 -7.85
N ALA A 291 7.65 6.74 -6.73
CA ALA A 291 7.19 7.48 -5.57
C ALA A 291 7.06 8.98 -5.89
N ALA A 292 7.99 9.57 -6.64
CA ALA A 292 7.88 10.97 -7.08
C ALA A 292 6.65 11.19 -7.98
N TRP A 293 6.38 10.25 -8.89
CA TRP A 293 5.17 10.28 -9.70
C TRP A 293 3.90 10.15 -8.85
N GLY A 294 3.81 9.12 -7.99
CA GLY A 294 2.65 8.89 -7.12
C GLY A 294 2.42 10.07 -6.18
N PHE A 295 3.48 10.70 -5.68
CA PHE A 295 3.41 11.88 -4.84
C PHE A 295 2.73 13.05 -5.56
N VAL A 296 3.19 13.40 -6.77
CA VAL A 296 2.59 14.49 -7.56
C VAL A 296 1.16 14.14 -8.00
N ARG A 297 0.89 12.88 -8.33
CA ARG A 297 -0.46 12.42 -8.68
C ARG A 297 -1.44 12.56 -7.52
N SER A 298 -1.04 12.17 -6.31
CA SER A 298 -1.82 12.33 -5.09
C SER A 298 -2.03 13.80 -4.72
N GLN A 299 -1.00 14.64 -4.86
CA GLN A 299 -1.10 16.09 -4.70
C GLN A 299 -2.14 16.69 -5.67
N LYS A 300 -2.08 16.29 -6.95
CA LYS A 300 -3.06 16.70 -7.95
C LYS A 300 -4.49 16.35 -7.54
N ALA A 301 -4.73 15.10 -7.16
CA ALA A 301 -6.08 14.65 -6.75
C ALA A 301 -6.63 15.50 -5.60
N ILE A 302 -5.81 15.77 -4.57
CA ILE A 302 -6.20 16.58 -3.41
C ILE A 302 -6.50 18.03 -3.81
N LEU A 303 -5.60 18.66 -4.58
CA LEU A 303 -5.74 20.07 -4.97
C LEU A 303 -6.95 20.33 -5.87
N LEU A 304 -7.23 19.41 -6.80
CA LEU A 304 -8.36 19.54 -7.73
C LEU A 304 -9.71 19.14 -7.13
N THR A 305 -9.73 18.62 -5.90
CA THR A 305 -10.97 18.28 -5.22
C THR A 305 -11.55 19.52 -4.53
N ASN A 306 -12.73 19.95 -4.97
CA ASN A 306 -13.38 21.18 -4.47
C ASN A 306 -13.88 21.06 -3.02
N SER A 307 -14.21 19.86 -2.56
CA SER A 307 -14.69 19.62 -1.20
C SER A 307 -13.56 19.57 -0.16
N VAL A 308 -12.30 19.46 -0.59
CA VAL A 308 -11.14 19.54 0.28
C VAL A 308 -10.87 21.02 0.63
N PRO A 309 -10.80 21.40 1.92
CA PRO A 309 -10.55 22.78 2.33
C PRO A 309 -9.18 23.33 1.90
N ASP A 310 -9.13 24.64 1.63
CA ASP A 310 -7.90 25.34 1.25
C ASP A 310 -6.79 25.22 2.31
N GLN A 311 -7.14 25.24 3.60
CA GLN A 311 -6.15 25.09 4.66
C GLN A 311 -5.42 23.74 4.55
N PHE A 312 -6.16 22.66 4.33
CA PHE A 312 -5.60 21.32 4.14
C PHE A 312 -4.78 21.23 2.85
N LYS A 313 -5.26 21.84 1.75
CA LYS A 313 -4.50 21.94 0.49
C LYS A 313 -3.16 22.64 0.70
N SER A 314 -3.15 23.76 1.43
CA SER A 314 -1.95 24.51 1.77
C SER A 314 -0.94 23.65 2.55
N ASP A 315 -1.43 22.88 3.53
CA ASP A 315 -0.58 22.00 4.34
C ASP A 315 0.02 20.85 3.52
N VAL A 316 -0.74 20.26 2.60
CA VAL A 316 -0.27 19.20 1.69
C VAL A 316 0.71 19.75 0.65
N VAL A 317 0.50 20.98 0.15
CA VAL A 317 1.46 21.68 -0.74
C VAL A 317 2.76 22.02 -0.02
N ASN A 318 2.69 22.41 1.26
CA ASN A 318 3.89 22.60 2.07
C ASN A 318 4.73 21.33 2.11
N ASP A 319 4.15 20.14 2.27
CA ASP A 319 4.88 18.87 2.25
C ASP A 319 5.61 18.63 0.90
N LEU A 320 4.97 18.94 -0.23
CA LEU A 320 5.59 18.87 -1.56
C LEU A 320 6.79 19.81 -1.69
N ILE A 321 6.64 21.06 -1.25
CA ILE A 321 7.71 22.06 -1.31
C ILE A 321 8.87 21.69 -0.41
N GLN A 322 8.61 21.20 0.81
CA GLN A 322 9.67 20.75 1.71
C GLN A 322 10.47 19.61 1.09
N ALA A 323 9.78 18.58 0.57
CA ALA A 323 10.45 17.46 -0.12
C ALA A 323 11.26 17.92 -1.35
N TYR A 324 10.70 18.84 -2.15
CA TYR A 324 11.38 19.43 -3.29
C TYR A 324 12.67 20.15 -2.88
N ILE A 325 12.62 20.98 -1.82
CA ILE A 325 13.78 21.71 -1.31
C ILE A 325 14.81 20.74 -0.72
N GLU A 326 14.38 19.76 0.07
CA GLU A 326 15.27 18.75 0.68
C GLU A 326 16.05 18.00 -0.40
N LEU A 327 15.38 17.53 -1.46
CA LEU A 327 16.03 16.89 -2.61
C LEU A 327 16.98 17.86 -3.34
N ALA A 328 16.59 19.12 -3.51
CA ALA A 328 17.41 20.11 -4.20
C ALA A 328 18.74 20.40 -3.48
N GLN A 329 18.78 20.19 -2.16
CA GLN A 329 19.96 20.37 -1.31
C GLN A 329 20.93 19.19 -1.34
N THR A 330 20.60 18.10 -2.04
CA THR A 330 21.52 16.95 -2.21
C THR A 330 22.76 17.35 -3.00
N ASN A 331 23.93 16.83 -2.63
CA ASN A 331 25.18 17.15 -3.34
C ASN A 331 25.64 16.03 -4.27
N ASP A 332 25.07 14.83 -4.14
CA ASP A 332 25.44 13.69 -4.97
C ASP A 332 24.64 13.64 -6.28
N ARG A 333 25.27 13.07 -7.31
CA ARG A 333 24.72 13.03 -8.68
C ARG A 333 23.38 12.30 -8.75
N MET A 334 23.18 11.25 -7.95
CA MET A 334 21.95 10.46 -7.98
C MET A 334 20.82 11.21 -7.29
N GLY A 335 21.04 11.79 -6.11
CA GLY A 335 20.07 12.68 -5.46
C GLY A 335 19.61 13.82 -6.37
N GLN A 336 20.54 14.43 -7.13
CA GLN A 336 20.22 15.46 -8.12
C GLN A 336 19.38 14.94 -9.31
N ALA A 337 19.53 13.66 -9.68
CA ALA A 337 18.69 13.04 -10.70
C ALA A 337 17.24 12.90 -10.21
N TYR A 338 17.01 12.44 -8.97
CA TYR A 338 15.67 12.37 -8.37
C TYR A 338 15.04 13.75 -8.17
N TYR A 339 15.82 14.75 -7.75
CA TYR A 339 15.37 16.14 -7.70
C TYR A 339 14.84 16.62 -9.06
N ALA A 340 15.62 16.41 -10.12
CA ALA A 340 15.23 16.82 -11.47
C ALA A 340 14.00 16.05 -11.98
N THR A 341 13.85 14.78 -11.60
CA THR A 341 12.67 13.97 -11.91
C THR A 341 11.41 14.46 -11.18
N LEU A 342 11.48 14.73 -9.87
CA LEU A 342 10.37 15.32 -9.13
C LEU A 342 9.97 16.67 -9.73
N HIS A 343 10.95 17.52 -10.05
CA HIS A 343 10.72 18.80 -10.71
C HIS A 343 9.94 18.64 -12.02
N LYS A 344 10.33 17.67 -12.86
CA LYS A 344 9.62 17.40 -14.13
C LYS A 344 8.21 16.86 -13.90
N HIS A 345 7.99 15.99 -12.92
CA HIS A 345 6.65 15.54 -12.59
C HIS A 345 5.75 16.69 -12.13
N ILE A 346 6.27 17.61 -11.31
CA ILE A 346 5.53 18.81 -10.90
C ILE A 346 5.12 19.63 -12.13
N LEU A 347 6.04 19.92 -13.05
CA LEU A 347 5.77 20.82 -14.18
C LEU A 347 4.95 20.18 -15.31
N TYR A 348 5.12 18.88 -15.57
CA TYR A 348 4.60 18.25 -16.79
C TYR A 348 3.71 17.02 -16.54
N GLY A 349 3.61 16.54 -15.30
CA GLY A 349 2.80 15.37 -14.97
C GLY A 349 3.41 14.06 -15.46
N THR A 350 2.58 13.21 -16.08
CA THR A 350 3.00 11.92 -16.65
C THR A 350 3.03 11.94 -18.16
N GLY A 351 3.99 11.20 -18.72
CA GLY A 351 4.04 10.90 -20.15
C GLY A 351 5.23 11.54 -20.85
N SER A 352 5.57 11.02 -22.03
CA SER A 352 6.73 11.44 -22.82
C SER A 352 6.56 12.83 -23.45
N SER A 353 5.36 13.42 -23.41
CA SER A 353 5.11 14.77 -23.91
C SER A 353 5.64 15.80 -22.92
N GLN A 354 6.51 16.70 -23.38
CA GLN A 354 6.94 17.89 -22.62
C GLN A 354 5.84 18.97 -22.53
N THR A 355 4.59 18.59 -22.78
CA THR A 355 3.41 19.45 -22.76
C THR A 355 2.47 18.92 -21.68
N PRO A 356 2.12 19.72 -20.66
CA PRO A 356 1.13 19.32 -19.67
C PRO A 356 -0.25 19.14 -20.30
N SER A 357 -1.07 18.25 -19.73
CA SER A 357 -2.50 18.18 -20.07
C SER A 357 -3.28 19.36 -19.48
N ASP A 358 -4.50 19.62 -19.96
CA ASP A 358 -5.37 20.68 -19.43
C ASP A 358 -5.63 20.51 -17.92
N GLU A 359 -5.90 19.28 -17.49
CA GLU A 359 -6.06 18.93 -16.07
C GLU A 359 -4.76 19.21 -15.27
N HIS A 360 -3.59 18.95 -15.86
CA HIS A 360 -2.31 19.26 -15.20
C HIS A 360 -2.05 20.77 -15.14
N LEU A 361 -2.50 21.55 -16.14
CA LEU A 361 -2.45 23.00 -16.07
C LEU A 361 -3.38 23.55 -14.98
N GLU A 362 -4.55 22.96 -14.79
CA GLU A 362 -5.44 23.27 -13.66
C GLU A 362 -4.75 23.01 -12.32
N PHE A 363 -4.09 21.86 -12.19
CA PHE A 363 -3.27 21.54 -11.02
C PHE A 363 -2.17 22.58 -10.79
N LEU A 364 -1.46 23.00 -11.83
CA LEU A 364 -0.42 24.02 -11.71
C LEU A 364 -0.98 25.38 -11.27
N ARG A 365 -2.17 25.78 -11.74
CA ARG A 365 -2.84 27.02 -11.31
C ARG A 365 -3.22 26.96 -9.83
N GLU A 366 -3.76 25.82 -9.40
CA GLU A 366 -4.10 25.61 -7.99
C GLU A 366 -2.85 25.56 -7.12
N LEU A 367 -1.81 24.83 -7.55
CA LEU A 367 -0.52 24.76 -6.86
C LEU A 367 0.11 26.15 -6.72
N ASP A 368 0.09 26.98 -7.77
CA ASP A 368 0.60 28.36 -7.72
C ASP A 368 -0.20 29.25 -6.74
N THR A 369 -1.52 29.08 -6.70
CA THR A 369 -2.40 29.75 -5.74
C THR A 369 -2.02 29.38 -4.31
N GLN A 370 -1.88 28.09 -4.02
CA GLN A 370 -1.49 27.59 -2.69
C GLN A 370 -0.06 28.04 -2.31
N ILE A 371 0.89 27.97 -3.25
CA ILE A 371 2.26 28.47 -3.06
C ILE A 371 2.27 29.94 -2.66
N SER A 372 1.43 30.76 -3.30
CA SER A 372 1.33 32.20 -3.04
C SER A 372 0.73 32.52 -1.66
N GLN A 373 -0.10 31.63 -1.12
CA GLN A 373 -0.69 31.74 0.20
C GLN A 373 0.25 31.28 1.33
N LEU A 374 1.21 30.40 1.03
CA LEU A 374 2.19 29.97 2.02
C LEU A 374 3.01 31.17 2.53
N ASN A 375 3.30 31.14 3.83
CA ASN A 375 4.09 32.19 4.46
C ASN A 375 5.51 32.20 3.89
N GLN A 376 5.75 33.09 2.92
CA GLN A 376 7.03 33.25 2.23
C GLN A 376 8.19 33.51 3.22
N ALA A 377 7.91 34.05 4.41
CA ALA A 377 8.93 34.26 5.44
C ALA A 377 9.59 32.95 5.92
N ASN A 378 8.86 31.83 5.88
CA ASN A 378 9.38 30.51 6.27
C ASN A 378 10.40 29.97 5.24
N PHE A 379 10.38 30.49 4.02
CA PHE A 379 11.23 30.04 2.93
C PHE A 379 12.25 31.10 2.47
N SER A 380 12.09 32.37 2.86
CA SER A 380 12.82 33.51 2.29
C SER A 380 14.29 33.64 2.69
N LEU A 381 14.80 32.78 3.58
CA LEU A 381 16.17 32.87 4.08
C LEU A 381 17.09 31.80 3.45
N GLY A 382 18.22 32.25 2.91
CA GLY A 382 19.32 31.39 2.44
C GLY A 382 19.04 30.64 1.13
N SER A 383 19.71 29.50 0.95
CA SER A 383 19.62 28.67 -0.26
C SER A 383 18.24 28.06 -0.48
N ARG A 384 17.47 27.81 0.59
CA ARG A 384 16.11 27.27 0.53
C ARG A 384 15.16 28.21 -0.24
N GLY A 385 15.28 29.52 -0.03
CA GLY A 385 14.50 30.52 -0.74
C GLY A 385 14.82 30.63 -2.23
N ASN A 386 16.00 30.19 -2.66
CA ASN A 386 16.33 30.14 -4.09
C ASN A 386 15.57 29.00 -4.78
N TYR A 387 15.50 27.82 -4.16
CA TYR A 387 14.77 26.68 -4.72
C TYR A 387 13.26 26.92 -4.76
N TYR A 388 12.70 27.51 -3.70
CA TYR A 388 11.29 27.92 -3.68
C TYR A 388 10.96 28.91 -4.80
N ARG A 389 11.74 30.01 -4.92
CA ARG A 389 11.53 31.01 -5.98
C ARG A 389 11.70 30.44 -7.38
N ARG A 390 12.66 29.51 -7.55
CA ARG A 390 12.84 28.81 -8.81
C ARG A 390 11.62 27.99 -9.19
N LEU A 391 11.10 27.17 -8.27
CA LEU A 391 9.91 26.35 -8.53
C LEU A 391 8.71 27.21 -8.92
N SER A 392 8.44 28.28 -8.17
CA SER A 392 7.36 29.23 -8.48
C SER A 392 7.55 29.89 -9.85
N ALA A 393 8.77 30.34 -10.19
CA ALA A 393 9.06 30.93 -11.49
C ALA A 393 8.89 29.92 -12.64
N ASP A 394 9.30 28.68 -12.45
CA ASP A 394 9.19 27.62 -13.47
C ASP A 394 7.71 27.23 -13.69
N ILE A 395 6.89 27.15 -12.63
CA ILE A 395 5.43 26.95 -12.72
C ILE A 395 4.77 28.09 -13.51
N GLN A 396 5.06 29.34 -13.15
CA GLN A 396 4.56 30.52 -13.86
C GLN A 396 4.97 30.53 -15.33
N SER A 397 6.21 30.12 -15.63
CA SER A 397 6.67 30.01 -17.01
C SER A 397 5.86 28.99 -17.81
N VAL A 398 5.50 27.85 -17.21
CA VAL A 398 4.65 26.85 -17.87
C VAL A 398 3.25 27.42 -18.11
N LEU A 399 2.61 27.99 -17.08
CA LEU A 399 1.27 28.57 -17.19
C LEU A 399 1.18 29.68 -18.26
N ASN A 400 2.21 30.52 -18.38
CA ASN A 400 2.25 31.58 -19.40
C ASN A 400 2.42 31.05 -20.83
N ASN A 401 3.02 29.88 -21.00
CA ASN A 401 3.21 29.24 -22.30
C ASN A 401 1.96 28.48 -22.78
N TYR A 402 1.02 28.17 -21.86
CA TYR A 402 -0.21 27.42 -22.13
C TYR A 402 -1.41 28.11 -21.45
N PRO A 403 -1.90 29.24 -22.00
CA PRO A 403 -2.93 30.09 -21.37
C PRO A 403 -4.27 29.38 -21.18
#